data_AF-A0A968HPL2-F1
#
_entry.id   AF-A0A968HPL2-F1
#
_cell.length_a   1.000
_cell.length_b   1.000
_cell.length_c   1.000
_cell.angle_alpha   90.00
_cell.angle_beta   90.00
_cell.angle_gamma   90.00
#
_symmetry.space_group_name_H-M   'P 1'
#
loop_
_entity.id
_entity.type
_entity.pdbx_description
1 polymer ?
#
loop_
_entity_poly.entity_id
_entity_poly.type
_entity_poly.pdbx_seq_one_letter_code
_entity_poly.pdbx_strand_id
1 'polypeptide(L)'
;MNKGLFLFLILGGNIFTVIAVALAQDPKTTEMIAAVPVGLLLAAIGNLVMIYKMWAAIQGPTARTSPGKAVGFLFIPIFNIYWLFNVLGGWATDYEKYRAAKGLAGAPQASSGLLVGYAVMTFISIPVLNWIIQGMAISNVANCVNGLKAAQGR
;
A
#
# COMPACT_ATOMS: atom_id res chain seq x y z
N MET A 1 -6.83 11.30 -0.73
CA MET A 1 -5.52 10.62 -0.76
C MET A 1 -4.76 11.12 -1.99
N ASN A 2 -3.60 11.77 -1.80
CA ASN A 2 -2.80 12.28 -2.91
C ASN A 2 -2.04 11.11 -3.57
N LYS A 3 -2.46 10.72 -4.77
CA LYS A 3 -1.87 9.60 -5.52
C LYS A 3 -0.38 9.80 -5.79
N GLY A 4 0.00 10.98 -6.28
CA GLY A 4 1.38 11.29 -6.65
C GLY A 4 2.33 11.19 -5.45
N LEU A 5 1.91 11.64 -4.28
CA LEU A 5 2.70 11.52 -3.05
C LEU A 5 2.96 10.05 -2.69
N PHE A 6 1.96 9.17 -2.73
CA PHE A 6 2.17 7.76 -2.38
C PHE A 6 2.98 7.01 -3.44
N LEU A 7 2.80 7.32 -4.72
CA LEU A 7 3.66 6.78 -5.78
C LEU A 7 5.11 7.21 -5.57
N PHE A 8 5.36 8.49 -5.26
CA PHE A 8 6.71 8.99 -4.98
C PHE A 8 7.33 8.33 -3.76
N LEU A 9 6.63 8.29 -2.62
CA LEU A 9 7.17 7.71 -1.39
C LEU A 9 7.46 6.21 -1.52
N ILE A 10 6.52 5.45 -2.10
CA ILE A 10 6.61 3.99 -2.15
C ILE A 10 7.50 3.54 -3.32
N LEU A 11 7.18 3.94 -4.56
CA LEU A 11 7.98 3.53 -5.72
C LEU A 11 9.33 4.23 -5.73
N GLY A 12 9.37 5.54 -5.44
CA GLY A 12 10.63 6.28 -5.35
C GLY A 12 11.55 5.73 -4.27
N GLY A 13 11.04 5.39 -3.09
CA GLY A 13 11.83 4.73 -2.03
C GLY A 13 12.40 3.37 -2.46
N ASN A 14 11.60 2.53 -3.12
CA ASN A 14 12.06 1.24 -3.65
C ASN A 14 13.08 1.39 -4.78
N ILE A 15 12.85 2.27 -5.74
CA ILE A 15 13.76 2.55 -6.87
C ILE A 15 15.09 3.10 -6.33
N PHE A 16 15.04 4.07 -5.41
CA PHE A 16 16.22 4.61 -4.75
C PHE A 16 17.02 3.50 -4.04
N THR A 17 16.33 2.59 -3.34
CA THR A 17 16.98 1.45 -2.68
C THR A 17 17.73 0.56 -3.67
N VAL A 18 17.11 0.20 -4.79
CA VAL A 18 17.75 -0.63 -5.82
C VAL A 18 18.95 0.08 -6.44
N ILE A 19 18.84 1.38 -6.72
CA ILE A 19 19.96 2.18 -7.24
C ILE A 19 21.10 2.24 -6.21
N ALA A 20 20.80 2.52 -4.93
CA ALA A 20 21.82 2.58 -3.88
C ALA A 20 22.54 1.24 -3.69
N VAL A 21 21.80 0.12 -3.72
CA VAL A 21 22.39 -1.23 -3.66
C VAL A 21 23.28 -1.48 -4.88
N ALA A 22 22.82 -1.14 -6.09
CA ALA A 22 23.61 -1.33 -7.31
C ALA A 22 24.91 -0.52 -7.29
N LEU A 23 24.86 0.73 -6.84
CA LEU A 23 26.04 1.58 -6.69
C LEU A 23 27.00 1.07 -5.60
N ALA A 24 26.46 0.51 -4.51
CA ALA A 24 27.29 -0.03 -3.42
C ALA A 24 28.09 -1.28 -3.82
N GLN A 25 27.83 -1.88 -4.99
CA GLN A 25 28.61 -3.01 -5.52
C GLN A 25 29.96 -2.59 -6.10
N ASP A 26 30.14 -1.33 -6.49
CA ASP A 26 31.43 -0.79 -6.93
C ASP A 26 32.28 -0.40 -5.70
N PRO A 27 33.55 -0.85 -5.59
CA PRO A 27 34.46 -0.43 -4.53
C PRO A 27 34.63 1.08 -4.39
N LYS A 28 34.39 1.87 -5.45
CA LYS A 28 34.50 3.33 -5.44
C LYS A 28 33.29 4.05 -4.80
N THR A 29 32.17 3.36 -4.64
CA THR A 29 30.91 3.94 -4.15
C THR A 29 30.25 3.10 -3.06
N THR A 30 31.04 2.31 -2.33
CA THR A 30 30.56 1.40 -1.28
C THR A 30 29.84 2.12 -0.14
N GLU A 31 30.19 3.38 0.12
CA GLU A 31 29.51 4.25 1.10
C GLU A 31 28.00 4.41 0.85
N MET A 32 27.54 4.17 -0.38
CA MET A 32 26.12 4.18 -0.75
C MET A 32 25.29 3.13 -0.01
N ILE A 33 25.91 2.10 0.58
CA ILE A 33 25.19 1.13 1.41
C ILE A 33 24.49 1.80 2.60
N ALA A 34 25.05 2.89 3.13
CA ALA A 34 24.44 3.66 4.23
C ALA A 34 23.15 4.38 3.80
N ALA A 35 22.93 4.59 2.49
CA ALA A 35 21.72 5.21 1.97
C ALA A 35 20.56 4.20 1.81
N VAL A 36 20.83 2.90 1.73
CA VAL A 36 19.81 1.84 1.55
C VAL A 36 18.65 1.93 2.56
N PRO A 37 18.89 2.11 3.89
CA PRO A 37 17.80 2.23 4.86
C PRO A 37 16.87 3.42 4.59
N VAL A 38 17.36 4.50 3.97
CA VAL A 38 16.55 5.70 3.69
C VAL A 38 15.43 5.37 2.70
N GLY A 39 15.75 4.69 1.59
CA GLY A 39 14.76 4.28 0.61
C GLY A 39 13.74 3.29 1.18
N LEU A 40 14.21 2.33 1.98
CA LEU A 40 13.37 1.35 2.67
C LEU A 40 12.40 2.02 3.66
N LEU A 41 12.89 2.97 4.47
CA LEU A 41 12.06 3.71 5.43
C LEU A 41 11.02 4.57 4.74
N LEU A 42 11.38 5.27 3.64
CA LEU A 42 10.43 6.05 2.85
C LEU A 42 9.30 5.17 2.32
N ALA A 43 9.64 4.01 1.73
CA ALA A 43 8.66 3.08 1.22
C ALA A 43 7.80 2.44 2.33
N ALA A 44 8.41 2.06 3.45
CA ALA A 44 7.72 1.48 4.60
C ALA A 44 6.71 2.47 5.21
N ILE A 45 7.16 3.71 5.51
CA ILE A 45 6.29 4.76 6.05
C ILE A 45 5.15 5.06 5.07
N GLY A 46 5.46 5.18 3.77
CA GLY A 46 4.45 5.36 2.72
C GLY A 46 3.37 4.27 2.76
N ASN A 47 3.77 3.01 2.88
CA ASN A 47 2.86 1.86 3.01
C ASN A 47 2.00 1.94 4.27
N LEU A 48 2.61 2.17 5.44
CA LEU A 48 1.89 2.23 6.71
C LEU A 48 0.83 3.34 6.71
N VAL A 49 1.19 4.52 6.20
CA VAL A 49 0.26 5.65 6.10
C VAL A 49 -0.83 5.39 5.06
N MET A 50 -0.52 4.72 3.95
CA MET A 50 -1.51 4.33 2.95
C MET A 50 -2.54 3.35 3.56
N ILE A 51 -2.07 2.31 4.23
CA ILE A 51 -2.90 1.30 4.89
C ILE A 51 -3.78 1.95 5.97
N TYR A 52 -3.23 2.86 6.78
CA TYR A 52 -4.03 3.62 7.73
C TYR A 52 -5.18 4.36 7.03
N LYS A 53 -4.88 5.08 5.94
CA LYS A 53 -5.89 5.85 5.19
C LYS A 53 -6.92 4.96 4.49
N MET A 54 -6.51 3.80 4.00
CA MET A 54 -7.41 2.78 3.43
C MET A 54 -8.48 2.40 4.44
N TRP A 55 -8.05 1.95 5.62
CA TRP A 55 -8.98 1.47 6.65
C TRP A 55 -9.78 2.61 7.28
N ALA A 56 -9.19 3.80 7.43
CA ALA A 56 -9.92 4.97 7.94
C ALA A 56 -11.08 5.39 7.03
N ALA A 57 -11.02 5.09 5.72
CA ALA A 57 -12.05 5.47 4.76
C ALA A 57 -13.33 4.62 4.83
N ILE A 58 -13.29 3.43 5.42
CA ILE A 58 -14.40 2.45 5.37
C ILE A 58 -14.89 2.00 6.75
N GLN A 59 -14.74 2.84 7.77
CA GLN A 59 -15.15 2.50 9.14
C GLN A 59 -16.68 2.34 9.27
N GLY A 60 -17.10 1.43 10.15
CA GLY A 60 -18.51 1.11 10.40
C GLY A 60 -18.74 -0.39 10.58
N PRO A 61 -20.00 -0.85 10.54
CA PRO A 61 -20.35 -2.26 10.80
C PRO A 61 -19.74 -3.26 9.79
N THR A 62 -19.36 -2.79 8.61
CA THR A 62 -18.78 -3.62 7.55
C THR A 62 -17.27 -3.79 7.66
N ALA A 63 -16.59 -3.01 8.50
CA ALA A 63 -15.14 -3.05 8.64
C ALA A 63 -14.71 -4.14 9.62
N ARG A 64 -13.87 -5.09 9.16
CA ARG A 64 -13.32 -6.14 10.03
C ARG A 64 -12.24 -5.63 10.99
N THR A 65 -11.64 -4.47 10.72
CA THR A 65 -10.56 -3.92 11.54
C THR A 65 -10.57 -2.39 11.56
N SER A 66 -9.96 -1.84 12.61
CA SER A 66 -9.73 -0.40 12.78
C SER A 66 -8.42 0.02 12.09
N PRO A 67 -8.23 1.31 11.75
CA PRO A 67 -7.01 1.79 11.09
C PRO A 67 -5.74 1.55 11.92
N GLY A 68 -5.83 1.72 13.24
CA GLY A 68 -4.73 1.45 14.16
C GLY A 68 -4.34 -0.02 14.20
N LYS A 69 -5.32 -0.94 14.29
CA LYS A 69 -5.05 -2.39 14.23
C LYS A 69 -4.51 -2.84 12.87
N ALA A 70 -5.04 -2.27 11.78
CA ALA A 70 -4.56 -2.53 10.42
C ALA A 70 -3.04 -2.32 10.28
N VAL A 71 -2.54 -1.21 10.82
CA VAL A 71 -1.12 -0.89 10.84
C VAL A 71 -0.37 -1.65 11.94
N GLY A 72 -0.89 -1.65 13.17
CA GLY A 72 -0.21 -2.19 14.34
C GLY A 72 0.12 -3.68 14.23
N PHE A 73 -0.76 -4.47 13.63
CA PHE A 73 -0.55 -5.91 13.47
C PHE A 73 0.51 -6.27 12.42
N LEU A 74 0.93 -5.32 11.56
CA LEU A 74 2.08 -5.52 10.66
C LEU A 74 3.42 -5.55 11.41
N PHE A 75 3.46 -5.09 12.67
CA PHE A 75 4.65 -5.14 13.51
C PHE A 75 4.77 -6.42 14.34
N ILE A 76 3.76 -7.29 14.31
CA ILE A 76 3.82 -8.58 15.01
C ILE A 76 4.63 -9.55 14.14
N PRO A 77 5.80 -10.03 14.60
CA PRO A 77 6.64 -10.93 13.81
C PRO A 77 5.88 -12.19 13.38
N ILE A 78 6.12 -12.65 12.14
CA ILE A 78 5.50 -13.84 11.50
C ILE A 78 4.01 -13.65 11.21
N PHE A 79 3.22 -13.17 12.18
CA PHE A 79 1.81 -12.85 11.97
C PHE A 79 1.62 -11.78 10.90
N ASN A 80 2.57 -10.84 10.77
CA ASN A 80 2.57 -9.81 9.74
C ASN A 80 2.47 -10.38 8.31
N ILE A 81 2.99 -11.58 8.04
CA ILE A 81 2.90 -12.23 6.73
C ILE A 81 1.44 -12.54 6.40
N TYR A 82 0.76 -13.28 7.29
CA TYR A 82 -0.68 -13.54 7.16
C TYR A 82 -1.50 -12.24 7.13
N TRP A 83 -1.15 -11.32 8.03
CA TRP A 83 -1.88 -10.06 8.20
C TRP A 83 -1.77 -9.17 6.97
N LEU A 84 -0.66 -9.19 6.23
CA LEU A 84 -0.49 -8.43 5.00
C LEU A 84 -1.59 -8.77 3.96
N PHE A 85 -1.91 -10.06 3.80
CA PHE A 85 -3.00 -10.49 2.92
C PHE A 85 -4.36 -10.06 3.45
N ASN A 86 -4.57 -10.12 4.76
CA ASN A 86 -5.83 -9.70 5.38
C ASN A 86 -6.05 -8.18 5.25
N VAL A 87 -5.00 -7.39 5.50
CA VAL A 87 -5.07 -5.93 5.55
C VAL A 87 -5.13 -5.29 4.16
N LEU A 88 -4.49 -5.89 3.15
CA LEU A 88 -4.56 -5.42 1.76
C LEU A 88 -5.73 -6.09 1.03
N GLY A 89 -5.73 -7.42 0.90
CA GLY A 89 -6.77 -8.16 0.17
C GLY A 89 -8.14 -8.07 0.83
N GLY A 90 -8.21 -8.20 2.15
CA GLY A 90 -9.46 -8.09 2.89
C GLY A 90 -10.08 -6.69 2.85
N TRP A 91 -9.28 -5.64 2.66
CA TRP A 91 -9.79 -4.29 2.49
C TRP A 91 -10.67 -4.14 1.25
N ALA A 92 -10.32 -4.77 0.12
CA ALA A 92 -11.15 -4.70 -1.08
C ALA A 92 -12.56 -5.28 -0.84
N THR A 93 -12.65 -6.41 -0.13
CA THR A 93 -13.94 -7.01 0.23
C THR A 93 -14.76 -6.10 1.13
N ASP A 94 -14.14 -5.52 2.16
CA ASP A 94 -14.86 -4.67 3.12
C ASP A 94 -15.22 -3.31 2.51
N TYR A 95 -14.39 -2.81 1.60
CA TYR A 95 -14.67 -1.62 0.81
C TYR A 95 -15.91 -1.81 -0.06
N GLU A 96 -16.04 -2.95 -0.76
CA GLU A 96 -17.21 -3.22 -1.60
C GLU A 96 -18.48 -3.39 -0.76
N LYS A 97 -18.39 -4.05 0.40
CA LYS A 97 -19.51 -4.13 1.37
C LYS A 97 -19.92 -2.74 1.86
N TYR A 98 -18.96 -1.90 2.22
CA TYR A 98 -19.19 -0.53 2.66
C TYR A 98 -19.85 0.30 1.55
N ARG A 99 -19.31 0.21 0.32
CA ARG A 99 -19.82 0.90 -0.88
C ARG A 99 -21.26 0.50 -1.17
N ALA A 100 -21.57 -0.79 -1.13
CA ALA A 100 -22.93 -1.30 -1.32
C ALA A 100 -23.89 -0.85 -0.20
N ALA A 101 -23.49 -0.98 1.07
CA ALA A 101 -24.30 -0.58 2.22
C ALA A 101 -24.62 0.92 2.25
N LYS A 102 -23.77 1.75 1.62
CA LYS A 102 -23.97 3.19 1.49
C LYS A 102 -24.58 3.62 0.15
N GLY A 103 -24.92 2.68 -0.74
CA GLY A 103 -25.48 3.00 -2.06
C GLY A 103 -24.53 3.77 -2.99
N LEU A 104 -23.21 3.67 -2.78
CA LEU A 104 -22.20 4.48 -3.48
C LEU A 104 -21.75 3.83 -4.80
N ALA A 105 -22.70 3.48 -5.67
CA ALA A 105 -22.41 2.78 -6.93
C ALA A 105 -21.49 3.58 -7.88
N GLY A 106 -21.50 4.92 -7.79
CA GLY A 106 -20.62 5.80 -8.55
C GLY A 106 -19.17 5.88 -8.05
N ALA A 107 -18.86 5.32 -6.87
CA ALA A 107 -17.49 5.24 -6.38
C ALA A 107 -16.73 4.09 -7.11
N PRO A 108 -15.43 4.26 -7.42
CA PRO A 108 -14.63 3.23 -8.09
C PRO A 108 -14.61 1.90 -7.33
N GLN A 109 -14.37 0.80 -8.04
CA GLN A 109 -14.25 -0.53 -7.45
C GLN A 109 -12.83 -0.82 -6.96
N ALA A 110 -12.73 -1.47 -5.81
CA ALA A 110 -11.45 -1.97 -5.30
C ALA A 110 -11.06 -3.27 -6.02
N SER A 111 -9.84 -3.32 -6.56
CA SER A 111 -9.32 -4.53 -7.20
C SER A 111 -8.65 -5.45 -6.20
N SER A 112 -9.34 -6.52 -5.81
CA SER A 112 -8.79 -7.55 -4.92
C SER A 112 -7.51 -8.18 -5.50
N GLY A 113 -7.51 -8.47 -6.81
CA GLY A 113 -6.34 -9.06 -7.49
C GLY A 113 -5.10 -8.17 -7.42
N LEU A 114 -5.24 -6.85 -7.56
CA LEU A 114 -4.11 -5.92 -7.43
C LEU A 114 -3.56 -5.86 -6.00
N LEU A 115 -4.42 -5.91 -4.98
CA LEU A 115 -4.00 -5.83 -3.58
C LEU A 115 -3.39 -7.14 -3.07
N VAL A 116 -3.94 -8.27 -3.49
CA VAL A 116 -3.32 -9.58 -3.24
C VAL A 116 -2.00 -9.68 -4.01
N GLY A 117 -1.98 -9.26 -5.28
CA GLY A 117 -0.76 -9.18 -6.08
C GLY A 117 0.32 -8.34 -5.41
N TYR A 118 -0.03 -7.18 -4.85
CA TYR A 118 0.88 -6.36 -4.05
C TYR A 118 1.44 -7.17 -2.88
N ALA A 119 0.57 -7.78 -2.05
CA ALA A 119 1.00 -8.57 -0.90
C ALA A 119 1.97 -9.70 -1.28
N VAL A 120 1.72 -10.40 -2.39
CA VAL A 120 2.61 -11.44 -2.93
C VAL A 120 3.96 -10.84 -3.35
N MET A 121 3.95 -9.72 -4.09
CA MET A 121 5.17 -9.10 -4.60
C MET A 121 6.09 -8.55 -3.49
N THR A 122 5.59 -8.31 -2.28
CA THR A 122 6.43 -8.00 -1.11
C THR A 122 7.45 -9.12 -0.81
N PHE A 123 7.16 -10.36 -1.17
CA PHE A 123 8.03 -11.51 -0.92
C PHE A 123 8.82 -11.99 -2.14
N ILE A 124 8.57 -11.42 -3.33
CA ILE A 124 9.18 -11.89 -4.58
C ILE A 124 10.17 -10.83 -5.11
N SER A 125 11.42 -11.25 -5.33
CA SER A 125 12.51 -10.39 -5.82
C SER A 125 12.49 -10.18 -7.34
N ILE A 126 11.37 -9.73 -7.91
CA ILE A 126 11.27 -9.29 -9.32
C ILE A 126 10.96 -7.78 -9.33
N PRO A 127 12.00 -6.90 -9.33
CA PRO A 127 11.81 -5.48 -9.04
C PRO A 127 10.84 -4.76 -9.98
N VAL A 128 10.96 -4.96 -11.30
CA VAL A 128 10.16 -4.23 -12.29
C VAL A 128 8.68 -4.62 -12.22
N LEU A 129 8.38 -5.92 -12.18
CA LEU A 129 7.00 -6.39 -12.07
C LEU A 129 6.36 -5.93 -10.76
N ASN A 130 7.13 -5.97 -9.67
CA ASN A 130 6.71 -5.48 -8.36
C ASN A 130 6.32 -3.99 -8.43
N TRP A 131 7.14 -3.14 -9.05
CA TRP A 131 6.86 -1.70 -9.17
C TRP A 131 5.59 -1.41 -9.98
N ILE A 132 5.35 -2.15 -11.07
CA ILE A 132 4.13 -2.00 -11.88
C ILE A 132 2.89 -2.34 -11.06
N ILE A 133 2.89 -3.51 -10.39
CA ILE A 133 1.75 -3.96 -9.57
C ILE A 133 1.49 -2.98 -8.43
N GLN A 134 2.54 -2.55 -7.72
CA GLN A 134 2.40 -1.55 -6.65
C GLN A 134 1.84 -0.23 -7.17
N GLY A 135 2.32 0.27 -8.31
CA GLY A 135 1.84 1.52 -8.91
C GLY A 135 0.35 1.45 -9.30
N MET A 136 -0.07 0.32 -9.87
CA MET A 136 -1.48 0.07 -10.19
C MET A 136 -2.35 -0.03 -8.93
N ALA A 137 -1.88 -0.75 -7.91
CA ALA A 137 -2.58 -0.91 -6.65
C ALA A 137 -2.73 0.43 -5.91
N ILE A 138 -1.66 1.22 -5.77
CA ILE A 138 -1.68 2.56 -5.17
C ILE A 138 -2.69 3.46 -5.92
N SER A 139 -2.69 3.39 -7.25
CA SER A 139 -3.60 4.17 -8.08
C SER A 139 -5.06 3.75 -7.90
N ASN A 140 -5.34 2.44 -7.84
CA ASN A 140 -6.68 1.91 -7.59
C ASN A 140 -7.19 2.33 -6.20
N VAL A 141 -6.38 2.18 -5.16
CA VAL A 141 -6.72 2.59 -3.79
C VAL A 141 -6.95 4.10 -3.71
N ALA A 142 -6.10 4.91 -4.34
CA ALA A 142 -6.27 6.38 -4.37
C ALA A 142 -7.59 6.78 -5.00
N ASN A 143 -7.94 6.16 -6.13
CA ASN A 143 -9.21 6.41 -6.80
C ASN A 143 -10.39 6.00 -5.91
N CYS A 144 -10.34 4.84 -5.26
CA CYS A 144 -11.38 4.36 -4.36
C CYS A 144 -11.59 5.29 -3.16
N VAL A 145 -10.53 5.62 -2.42
CA VAL A 145 -10.60 6.50 -1.24
C VAL A 145 -11.08 7.91 -1.62
N ASN A 146 -10.64 8.45 -2.76
CA ASN A 146 -11.11 9.75 -3.23
C ASN A 146 -12.56 9.70 -3.73
N GLY A 147 -12.94 8.63 -4.40
CA GLY A 147 -14.29 8.41 -4.90
C GLY A 147 -15.33 8.32 -3.78
N LEU A 148 -15.00 7.64 -2.67
CA LEU A 148 -15.86 7.63 -1.49
C LEU A 148 -16.11 9.04 -0.95
N LYS A 149 -15.05 9.85 -0.80
CA LYS A 149 -15.18 11.23 -0.31
C LYS A 149 -16.04 12.09 -1.24
N ALA A 150 -15.85 11.95 -2.54
CA ALA A 150 -16.64 12.68 -3.54
C ALA A 150 -18.11 12.25 -3.54
N ALA A 151 -18.39 10.97 -3.32
CA ALA A 151 -19.74 10.43 -3.28
C ALA A 151 -20.49 10.71 -1.97
N GLN A 152 -19.77 10.95 -0.87
CA GLN A 152 -20.33 11.30 0.45
C GLN A 152 -20.55 12.81 0.64
N GLY A 153 -19.89 13.65 -0.16
CA GLY A 153 -20.00 15.11 -0.12
C GLY A 153 -21.04 15.71 -1.07
N ARG A 154 -21.97 14.89 -1.56
CA ARG A 154 -23.18 15.27 -2.30
C ARG A 154 -24.39 14.78 -1.53
#